data_AF-A0A2N5D518-F1
#
_entry.id   AF-A0A2N5D518-F1
#
_cell.length_a   1.000
_cell.length_b   1.000
_cell.length_c   1.000
_cell.angle_alpha   90.00
_cell.angle_beta   90.00
_cell.angle_gamma   90.00
#
_symmetry.space_group_name_H-M   'P 1'
#
loop_
_entity.id
_entity.type
_entity.pdbx_description
1 polymer ?
#
loop_
_entity_poly.entity_id
_entity_poly.type
_entity_poly.pdbx_seq_one_letter_code
_entity_poly.pdbx_strand_id
1 'polypeptide(L)'
;MSDSHIEALEERMARAVAAEDFEAAGRLRDEIADLRRSERLHEPPNAPEPQASYFQRQTPGKMGLGTDQPVPARPPGWIAPRKPDPMTTGHSRGGRRRT
;
A
#
# COMPACT_ATOMS: atom_id res chain seq x y z
N MET A 1 4.15 1.24 -25.95
CA MET A 1 5.41 0.49 -26.18
C MET A 1 5.63 -0.60 -25.12
N SER A 2 4.68 -0.83 -24.22
CA SER A 2 4.89 -1.67 -23.04
C SER A 2 4.36 -3.10 -23.19
N ASP A 3 3.27 -3.31 -23.94
CA ASP A 3 2.78 -4.66 -24.26
C ASP A 3 3.85 -5.53 -24.96
N SER A 4 4.53 -4.97 -25.97
CA SER A 4 5.61 -5.68 -26.68
C SER A 4 6.81 -6.02 -25.78
N HIS A 5 7.01 -5.28 -24.69
CA HIS A 5 8.09 -5.54 -23.75
C HIS A 5 7.72 -6.64 -22.74
N ILE A 6 6.47 -6.66 -22.28
CA ILE A 6 5.94 -7.71 -21.40
C ILE A 6 5.90 -9.05 -22.15
N GLU A 7 5.46 -9.08 -23.41
CA GLU A 7 5.49 -10.29 -24.25
C GLU A 7 6.91 -10.88 -24.36
N ALA A 8 7.93 -10.04 -24.56
CA ALA A 8 9.32 -10.47 -24.61
C ALA A 8 9.86 -11.00 -23.25
N LEU A 9 9.30 -10.54 -22.12
CA LEU A 9 9.60 -11.10 -20.79
C LEU A 9 8.91 -12.45 -20.59
N GLU A 10 7.66 -12.59 -21.03
CA GLU A 10 6.91 -13.84 -20.95
C GLU A 10 7.55 -14.95 -21.78
N GLU A 11 8.03 -14.66 -22.98
CA GLU A 11 8.78 -15.62 -23.80
C GLU A 11 10.07 -16.09 -23.10
N ARG A 12 10.80 -15.16 -22.48
CA ARG A 12 12.02 -15.49 -21.73
C ARG A 12 11.71 -16.36 -20.51
N MET A 13 10.61 -16.08 -19.81
CA MET A 13 10.15 -16.88 -18.68
C MET A 13 9.79 -18.30 -19.14
N ALA A 14 9.08 -18.45 -20.26
CA ALA A 14 8.74 -19.76 -20.81
C ALA A 14 9.99 -20.56 -21.20
N ARG A 15 11.01 -19.91 -21.76
CA ARG A 15 12.31 -20.55 -22.05
C ARG A 15 13.04 -20.99 -20.78
N ALA A 16 13.04 -20.16 -19.74
CA ALA A 16 13.64 -20.51 -18.44
C ALA A 16 12.94 -21.71 -17.78
N VAL A 17 11.61 -21.76 -17.83
CA VAL A 17 10.82 -22.90 -17.34
C VAL A 17 11.12 -24.18 -18.13
N ALA A 18 11.22 -24.09 -19.46
CA ALA A 18 11.58 -25.23 -20.30
C ALA A 18 13.01 -25.73 -20.05
N ALA A 19 13.91 -24.86 -19.56
CA ALA A 19 15.26 -25.20 -19.16
C ALA A 19 15.38 -25.60 -17.66
N GLU A 20 14.26 -25.71 -16.94
CA GLU A 20 14.19 -26.00 -15.50
C GLU A 20 14.92 -24.98 -14.60
N ASP A 21 15.17 -23.76 -15.11
CA ASP A 21 15.74 -22.65 -14.34
C ASP A 21 14.62 -21.83 -13.67
N PHE A 22 14.11 -22.36 -12.57
CA PHE A 22 13.01 -21.73 -11.82
C PHE A 22 13.42 -20.44 -11.10
N GLU A 23 14.71 -20.27 -10.79
CA GLU A 23 15.23 -19.04 -10.19
C GLU A 23 15.18 -17.88 -11.20
N ALA A 24 15.61 -18.12 -12.43
CA ALA A 24 15.46 -17.14 -13.51
C ALA A 24 13.99 -16.88 -13.84
N ALA A 25 13.15 -17.93 -13.90
CA ALA A 25 11.71 -17.78 -14.14
C ALA A 25 11.02 -16.95 -13.04
N GLY A 26 11.39 -17.14 -11.77
CA GLY A 26 10.88 -16.37 -10.63
C GLY A 26 11.23 -14.89 -10.73
N ARG A 27 12.50 -14.57 -11.06
CA ARG A 27 12.93 -13.18 -11.28
C ARG A 27 12.14 -12.50 -12.41
N LEU A 28 11.96 -13.19 -13.53
CA LEU A 28 11.21 -12.67 -14.68
C LEU A 28 9.72 -12.46 -14.35
N ARG A 29 9.11 -13.36 -13.57
CA ARG A 29 7.73 -13.22 -13.09
C ARG A 29 7.56 -11.96 -12.24
N ASP A 30 8.49 -11.72 -11.31
CA ASP A 30 8.44 -10.55 -10.43
C ASP A 30 8.61 -9.25 -11.23
N GLU A 31 9.52 -9.23 -12.21
CA GLU A 31 9.71 -8.10 -13.15
C GLU A 31 8.43 -7.79 -13.96
N ILE A 32 7.76 -8.82 -14.50
CA ILE A 32 6.47 -8.65 -15.20
C ILE A 32 5.40 -8.07 -14.25
N ALA A 33 5.34 -8.56 -13.02
CA ALA A 33 4.36 -8.10 -12.03
C ALA A 33 4.58 -6.62 -11.65
N ASP A 34 5.83 -6.19 -11.53
CA ASP A 34 6.19 -4.80 -11.23
C ASP A 34 5.86 -3.87 -12.40
N LEU A 35 6.13 -4.28 -13.65
CA LEU A 35 5.75 -3.52 -14.83
C LEU A 35 4.24 -3.34 -14.94
N ARG A 36 3.46 -4.44 -14.82
CA ARG A 36 1.99 -4.39 -14.84
C ARG A 36 1.42 -3.53 -13.71
N ARG A 37 2.06 -3.54 -12.53
CA ARG A 37 1.69 -2.65 -11.42
C ARG A 37 1.98 -1.19 -11.76
N SER A 38 3.14 -0.89 -12.35
CA SER A 38 3.52 0.47 -12.72
C SER A 38 2.60 1.06 -13.79
N GLU A 39 2.19 0.26 -14.79
CA GLU A 39 1.22 0.68 -15.81
C GLU A 39 -0.13 1.00 -15.18
N ARG A 40 -0.61 0.17 -14.26
CA ARG A 40 -1.85 0.42 -13.51
C ARG A 40 -1.79 1.69 -12.67
N LEU A 41 -0.61 2.07 -12.17
CA LEU A 41 -0.41 3.30 -11.39
C LEU A 41 -0.32 4.56 -12.25
N HIS A 42 -0.12 4.43 -13.57
CA HIS A 42 -0.13 5.55 -14.52
C HIS A 42 -1.54 5.91 -15.03
N GLU A 43 -2.58 5.18 -14.62
CA GLU A 43 -3.99 5.51 -14.89
C GLU A 43 -4.39 6.84 -14.22
N PRO A 44 -5.07 7.78 -14.92
CA PRO A 44 -5.47 9.06 -14.36
C PRO A 44 -6.37 8.90 -13.11
N PRO A 45 -6.30 9.86 -12.16
CA PRO A 45 -6.88 9.77 -10.82
C PRO A 45 -8.43 9.73 -10.74
N ASN A 46 -9.14 9.53 -11.84
CA ASN A 46 -10.61 9.51 -11.93
C ASN A 46 -11.21 8.17 -12.39
N ALA A 47 -10.41 7.10 -12.48
CA ALA A 47 -10.97 5.76 -12.65
C ALA A 47 -11.60 5.27 -11.32
N PRO A 48 -12.82 4.70 -11.33
CA PRO A 48 -13.38 4.03 -10.17
C PRO A 48 -12.65 2.69 -9.95
N GLU A 49 -11.43 2.78 -9.43
CA GLU A 49 -10.57 1.75 -8.82
C GLU A 49 -10.25 0.48 -9.63
N PRO A 50 -8.96 0.19 -9.90
CA PRO A 50 -8.41 -1.12 -9.61
C PRO A 50 -7.75 -1.05 -8.24
N GLN A 51 -8.42 -1.56 -7.20
CA GLN A 51 -7.91 -1.59 -5.84
C GLN A 51 -6.56 -2.34 -5.78
N ALA A 52 -5.47 -1.62 -5.98
CA ALA A 52 -4.12 -2.12 -5.88
C ALA A 52 -3.83 -2.31 -4.39
N SER A 53 -4.19 -3.49 -3.86
CA SER A 53 -3.84 -4.02 -2.54
C SER A 53 -3.75 -2.97 -1.42
N TYR A 54 -4.73 -2.96 -0.51
CA TYR A 54 -4.65 -2.23 0.78
C TYR A 54 -3.37 -2.53 1.60
N PHE A 55 -2.64 -3.58 1.25
CA PHE A 55 -1.37 -3.94 1.84
C PHE A 55 -0.22 -3.11 1.25
N GLN A 56 0.19 -2.10 2.01
CA GLN A 56 1.47 -1.41 1.83
C GLN A 56 2.60 -2.30 2.38
N ARG A 57 3.73 -2.39 1.67
CA ARG A 57 4.91 -3.11 2.19
C ARG A 57 5.41 -2.38 3.45
N GLN A 58 5.68 -3.13 4.51
CA GLN A 58 6.28 -2.59 5.72
C GLN A 58 7.70 -2.09 5.42
N THR A 59 8.02 -0.86 5.86
CA THR A 59 9.34 -0.25 5.67
C THR A 59 10.18 -0.38 6.96
N PRO A 60 11.47 -0.73 6.87
CA PRO A 60 12.38 -0.74 8.01
C PRO A 60 12.37 0.63 8.72
N GLY A 61 12.17 0.65 10.04
CA GLY A 61 12.02 1.87 10.84
C GLY A 61 10.58 2.35 11.06
N LYS A 62 9.59 1.78 10.34
CA LYS A 62 8.15 1.93 10.62
C LYS A 62 7.54 0.70 11.31
N MET A 63 8.37 -0.23 11.77
CA MET A 63 8.01 -1.50 12.42
C MET A 63 7.83 -1.34 13.94
N GLY A 64 7.19 -0.26 14.39
CA GLY A 64 6.97 0.01 15.81
C GLY A 64 5.73 -0.72 16.34
N LEU A 65 5.74 -1.13 17.61
CA LEU A 65 4.54 -1.63 18.31
C LEU A 65 3.35 -0.67 18.05
N GLY A 66 2.30 -1.15 17.38
CA GLY A 66 1.10 -0.38 17.05
C GLY A 66 0.94 0.07 15.59
N THR A 67 1.90 -0.22 14.69
CA THR A 67 1.80 0.15 13.26
C THR A 67 0.81 -0.68 12.46
N ASP A 68 0.38 -1.82 13.00
CA ASP A 68 -0.64 -2.69 12.41
C ASP A 68 -2.05 -2.38 12.92
N GLN A 69 -2.23 -1.34 13.74
CA GLN A 69 -3.56 -0.98 14.24
C GLN A 69 -4.36 -0.26 13.16
N PRO A 70 -5.54 -0.77 12.75
CA PRO A 70 -6.40 -0.08 11.82
C PRO A 70 -6.90 1.24 12.44
N VAL A 71 -6.70 2.36 11.75
CA VAL A 71 -7.27 3.66 12.14
C VAL A 71 -8.72 3.71 11.64
N PRO A 72 -9.73 3.86 12.50
CA PRO A 72 -11.11 3.97 12.04
C PRO A 72 -11.30 5.19 11.13
N ALA A 73 -11.85 4.97 9.93
CA ALA A 73 -12.20 6.04 9.02
C ALA A 73 -13.36 6.87 9.59
N ARG A 74 -13.25 8.20 9.49
CA ARG A 74 -14.32 9.11 9.89
C ARG A 74 -15.34 9.22 8.75
N PRO A 75 -16.64 9.36 9.05
CA PRO A 75 -17.64 9.53 8.01
C PRO A 75 -17.43 10.85 7.25
N PRO A 76 -17.86 10.92 5.97
CA PRO A 76 -17.78 12.15 5.18
C PRO A 76 -18.50 13.32 5.87
N GLY A 77 -17.87 14.49 5.92
CA GLY A 77 -18.45 15.68 6.55
C GLY A 77 -18.35 15.73 8.08
N TRP A 78 -17.67 14.78 8.72
CA TRP A 78 -17.42 14.84 10.17
C TRP A 78 -16.52 16.04 10.52
N ILE A 79 -16.98 16.88 11.46
CA ILE A 79 -16.23 18.01 12.01
C ILE A 79 -15.97 17.74 13.48
N ALA A 80 -14.71 17.86 13.90
CA ALA A 80 -14.34 17.71 15.32
C ALA A 80 -15.02 18.81 16.15
N PRO A 81 -15.60 18.48 17.32
CA PRO A 81 -16.11 19.51 18.22
C PRO A 81 -14.98 20.43 18.68
N ARG A 82 -15.28 21.73 18.82
CA ARG A 82 -14.31 22.71 19.31
C ARG A 82 -13.86 22.31 20.72
N LYS A 83 -12.55 22.42 20.97
CA LYS A 83 -12.01 22.23 22.31
C LYS A 83 -12.71 23.20 23.28
N PRO A 84 -13.15 22.73 24.46
CA PRO A 84 -13.71 23.63 25.47
C PRO A 84 -12.66 24.67 25.90
N ASP A 85 -13.14 25.78 26.47
CA ASP A 85 -12.28 26.81 27.04
C ASP A 85 -11.29 26.16 28.05
N PRO A 86 -10.00 26.50 28.05
CA PRO A 86 -9.05 26.03 29.07
C PRO A 86 -9.52 26.26 30.52
N MET A 87 -10.39 27.24 30.78
CA MET A 87 -10.97 27.54 32.09
C MET A 87 -12.27 26.77 32.40
N THR A 88 -12.72 25.89 31.50
CA THR A 88 -13.88 25.02 31.78
C THR A 88 -13.43 23.91 32.73
N THR A 89 -13.76 24.05 34.02
CA THR A 89 -13.53 23.04 35.05
C THR A 89 -14.30 21.76 34.72
N GLY A 90 -13.58 20.62 34.60
CA GLY A 90 -14.20 19.29 34.74
C GLY A 90 -13.96 18.25 33.65
N HIS A 91 -13.39 18.56 32.47
CA HIS A 91 -13.25 17.53 31.42
C HIS A 91 -11.92 17.60 30.65
N SER A 92 -10.81 17.24 31.29
CA SER A 92 -9.57 16.91 30.57
C SER A 92 -9.67 15.48 30.02
N ARG A 93 -9.83 15.35 28.70
CA ARG A 93 -9.64 14.05 28.01
C ARG A 93 -8.14 13.73 28.00
N GLY A 94 -7.68 12.91 28.94
CA GLY A 94 -6.45 12.13 28.77
C GLY A 94 -5.15 12.77 29.27
N GLY A 95 -5.11 13.21 30.53
CA GLY A 95 -3.81 13.32 31.22
C GLY A 95 -3.18 11.93 31.33
N ARG A 96 -1.98 11.72 30.78
CA ARG A 96 -1.19 10.49 30.98
C ARG A 96 -1.08 10.23 32.49
N ARG A 97 -1.58 9.08 32.96
CA ARG A 97 -1.22 8.60 34.30
C ARG A 97 0.29 8.33 34.27
N ARG A 98 1.08 9.14 34.97
CA ARG A 98 2.43 8.77 35.36
C ARG A 98 2.27 7.74 36.47
N THR A 99 2.50 6.48 36.15
CA THR A 99 2.87 5.45 37.14
C THR A 99 4.34 5.59 37.45
#